data_AF-A0A139I6V5-F1
#
_entry.id   AF-A0A139I6V5-F1
#
_cell.length_a   1.000
_cell.length_b   1.000
_cell.length_c   1.000
_cell.angle_alpha   90.00
_cell.angle_beta   90.00
_cell.angle_gamma   90.00
#
_symmetry.space_group_name_H-M   'P 1'
#
loop_
_entity.id
_entity.type
_entity.pdbx_description
1 polymer ?
#
loop_
_entity_poly.entity_id
_entity_poly.type
_entity_poly.pdbx_seq_one_letter_code
_entity_poly.pdbx_strand_id
1 'polypeptide(L)'
;MIHHAKRSRDVLTQLQQQPQLTAAGYQVAVIDYGDIDTLRFSLRGVVYPIISMISGPNQIELIKAAVQARVRRFAPAEFGSLPQLRTANDPLDRSRTAARHLLAHHSQYSQLTAFVCGVLHEKFQPGGLAQPRIGANTGLSTEGGYILNLRSVFTYDHLPQYGPSAGLL
;
A
#
# COMPACT_ATOMS: atom_id res chain seq x y z
N MET A 1 9.57 -38.52 -5.74
CA MET A 1 10.49 -37.63 -5.00
C MET A 1 9.70 -36.38 -4.60
N ILE A 2 9.12 -36.38 -3.40
CA ILE A 2 8.28 -35.28 -2.91
C ILE A 2 9.24 -34.24 -2.33
N HIS A 3 9.48 -33.14 -3.05
CA HIS A 3 10.18 -32.00 -2.49
C HIS A 3 9.33 -31.44 -1.35
N HIS A 4 9.78 -31.64 -0.11
CA HIS A 4 9.29 -30.87 1.03
C HIS A 4 9.50 -29.38 0.71
N ALA A 5 8.44 -28.68 0.34
CA ALA A 5 8.46 -27.24 0.19
C ALA A 5 8.77 -26.63 1.57
N LYS A 6 10.03 -26.23 1.76
CA LYS A 6 10.47 -25.52 2.97
C LYS A 6 9.64 -24.24 3.07
N ARG A 7 8.69 -24.19 4.01
CA ARG A 7 7.85 -23.01 4.28
C ARG A 7 8.75 -21.90 4.81
N SER A 8 9.35 -21.12 3.92
CA SER A 8 10.14 -19.95 4.31
C SER A 8 9.21 -18.86 4.80
N ARG A 9 9.57 -18.24 5.93
CA ARG A 9 8.82 -17.15 6.57
C ARG A 9 9.66 -15.90 6.49
N ASP A 10 9.63 -15.28 5.32
CA ASP A 10 10.53 -14.16 5.00
C ASP A 10 9.77 -12.83 5.15
N VAL A 11 10.40 -11.85 5.79
CA VAL A 11 9.85 -10.52 6.02
C VAL A 11 10.87 -9.49 5.57
N LEU A 12 10.42 -8.57 4.72
CA LEU A 12 11.22 -7.45 4.24
C LEU A 12 10.79 -6.17 4.96
N THR A 13 11.75 -5.41 5.48
CA THR A 13 11.51 -4.19 6.29
C THR A 13 12.38 -3.04 5.81
N GLN A 14 11.89 -1.79 5.86
CA GLN A 14 12.58 -0.66 5.23
C GLN A 14 13.62 0.05 6.12
N LEU A 15 13.53 -0.08 7.45
CA LEU A 15 14.26 0.86 8.34
C LEU A 15 14.88 0.21 9.58
N GLN A 16 14.33 -0.89 10.07
CA GLN A 16 14.77 -1.43 11.34
C GLN A 16 14.63 -2.95 11.35
N GLN A 17 15.66 -3.60 11.85
CA GLN A 17 15.56 -4.99 12.25
C GLN A 17 14.39 -5.16 13.22
N GLN A 18 13.72 -6.31 13.13
CA GLN A 18 12.61 -6.66 14.01
C GLN A 18 13.04 -7.87 14.84
N PRO A 19 13.80 -7.67 15.93
CA PRO A 19 14.36 -8.78 16.73
C PRO A 19 13.29 -9.77 17.19
N GLN A 20 12.08 -9.29 17.46
CA GLN A 20 10.94 -10.12 17.84
C GLN A 20 10.47 -11.06 16.72
N LEU A 21 10.59 -10.65 15.45
CA LEU A 21 10.29 -11.52 14.31
C LEU A 21 11.40 -12.55 14.11
N THR A 22 12.65 -12.13 14.24
CA THR A 22 13.80 -13.05 14.20
C THR A 22 13.72 -14.09 15.32
N ALA A 23 13.37 -13.68 16.55
CA ALA A 23 13.15 -14.57 17.68
C ALA A 23 11.97 -15.54 17.46
N ALA A 24 10.95 -15.13 16.71
CA ALA A 24 9.84 -15.98 16.28
C ALA A 24 10.19 -16.88 15.06
N GLY A 25 11.44 -16.89 14.61
CA GLY A 25 11.95 -17.75 13.54
C GLY A 25 11.69 -17.24 12.12
N TYR A 26 11.37 -15.95 11.95
CA TYR A 26 11.28 -15.32 10.63
C TYR A 26 12.66 -14.92 10.14
N GLN A 27 12.87 -15.01 8.81
CA GLN A 27 14.01 -14.39 8.17
C GLN A 27 13.67 -12.93 7.88
N VAL A 28 14.34 -12.01 8.56
CA VAL A 28 14.11 -10.57 8.41
C VAL A 28 15.23 -9.97 7.58
N ALA A 29 14.90 -9.43 6.42
CA ALA A 29 15.82 -8.59 5.66
C ALA A 29 15.45 -7.11 5.83
N VAL A 30 16.46 -6.29 6.08
CA VAL A 30 16.33 -4.83 6.00
C VAL A 30 16.72 -4.44 4.58
N ILE A 31 15.82 -3.75 3.89
CA ILE A 31 15.95 -3.41 2.48
C ILE A 31 15.77 -1.91 2.27
N ASP A 32 16.56 -1.35 1.37
CA ASP A 32 16.30 -0.04 0.82
C ASP A 32 15.53 -0.20 -0.50
N TYR A 33 14.32 0.35 -0.58
CA TYR A 33 13.52 0.28 -1.80
C TYR A 33 14.04 1.20 -2.91
N GLY A 34 14.96 2.12 -2.60
CA GLY A 34 15.70 2.92 -3.57
C GLY A 34 16.85 2.15 -4.25
N ASP A 35 17.25 1.01 -3.68
CA ASP A 35 18.30 0.15 -4.24
C ASP A 35 17.69 -1.15 -4.80
N ILE A 36 17.52 -1.16 -6.12
CA ILE A 36 16.92 -2.31 -6.82
C ILE A 36 17.77 -3.58 -6.73
N ASP A 37 19.10 -3.48 -6.54
CA ASP A 37 19.96 -4.65 -6.46
C ASP A 37 19.79 -5.37 -5.12
N THR A 38 19.63 -4.61 -4.03
CA THR A 38 19.27 -5.19 -2.72
C THR A 38 17.92 -5.89 -2.77
N LEU A 39 16.91 -5.25 -3.37
CA LEU A 39 15.58 -5.84 -3.57
C LEU A 39 15.66 -7.14 -4.36
N ARG A 40 16.36 -7.13 -5.50
CA ARG A 40 16.51 -8.33 -6.33
C ARG A 40 17.20 -9.45 -5.57
N PHE A 41 18.29 -9.14 -4.86
CA PHE A 41 19.01 -10.11 -4.06
C PHE A 41 18.10 -10.75 -2.99
N SER A 42 17.32 -9.94 -2.26
CA SER A 42 16.36 -10.42 -1.26
C SER A 42 15.23 -11.27 -1.85
N LEU A 43 14.91 -11.09 -3.13
CA LEU A 43 13.86 -11.85 -3.83
C LEU A 43 14.38 -13.09 -4.58
N ARG A 44 15.71 -13.33 -4.61
CA ARG A 44 16.26 -14.51 -5.28
C ARG A 44 15.75 -15.79 -4.62
N GLY A 45 15.16 -16.68 -5.43
CA GLY A 45 14.67 -17.96 -4.97
C GLY A 45 13.32 -17.92 -4.24
N VAL A 46 12.65 -16.76 -4.19
CA VAL A 46 11.29 -16.65 -3.64
C VAL A 46 10.30 -17.38 -4.54
N VAL A 47 9.77 -18.50 -4.05
CA VAL A 47 8.75 -19.31 -4.74
C VAL A 47 7.33 -18.99 -4.24
N TYR A 48 7.23 -18.30 -3.09
CA TYR A 48 5.98 -17.97 -2.42
C TYR A 48 5.38 -16.65 -2.92
N PRO A 49 4.06 -16.44 -2.72
CA PRO A 49 3.44 -15.16 -3.01
C PRO A 49 4.06 -14.04 -2.20
N ILE A 50 4.35 -12.91 -2.84
CA ILE A 50 4.71 -11.67 -2.13
C ILE A 50 3.42 -10.98 -1.72
N ILE A 51 3.31 -10.61 -0.44
CA ILE A 51 2.22 -9.78 0.07
C ILE A 51 2.83 -8.45 0.51
N SER A 52 2.48 -7.38 -0.20
CA SER A 52 3.00 -6.05 0.05
C SER A 52 2.08 -5.27 0.98
N MET A 53 2.62 -4.76 2.08
CA MET A 53 1.93 -3.87 3.04
C MET A 53 2.33 -2.39 2.87
N ILE A 54 3.27 -2.13 1.96
CA ILE A 54 3.74 -0.77 1.63
C ILE A 54 2.98 -0.25 0.40
N SER A 55 2.83 1.07 0.26
CA SER A 55 2.19 1.70 -0.90
C SER A 55 3.07 2.83 -1.45
N GLY A 56 2.70 3.41 -2.59
CA GLY A 56 3.49 4.48 -3.23
C GLY A 56 4.72 3.97 -3.99
N PRO A 57 5.73 4.84 -4.20
CA PRO A 57 6.90 4.54 -5.04
C PRO A 57 7.64 3.25 -4.63
N ASN A 58 7.77 2.99 -3.34
CA ASN A 58 8.47 1.79 -2.84
C ASN A 58 7.78 0.49 -3.30
N GLN A 59 6.45 0.49 -3.41
CA GLN A 59 5.72 -0.67 -3.92
C GLN A 59 5.96 -0.86 -5.43
N ILE A 60 6.11 0.23 -6.18
CA ILE A 60 6.43 0.17 -7.61
C ILE A 60 7.80 -0.46 -7.83
N GLU A 61 8.81 -0.05 -7.06
CA GLU A 61 10.15 -0.67 -7.12
C GLU A 61 10.14 -2.14 -6.68
N LEU A 62 9.36 -2.47 -5.64
CA LEU A 62 9.17 -3.86 -5.22
C LEU A 62 8.53 -4.71 -6.34
N ILE A 63 7.52 -4.19 -7.05
CA ILE A 63 6.89 -4.90 -8.18
C ILE A 63 7.90 -5.10 -9.31
N LYS A 64 8.68 -4.08 -9.68
CA LYS A 64 9.73 -4.20 -10.71
C LYS A 64 10.75 -5.29 -10.34
N ALA A 65 11.24 -5.27 -9.11
CA ALA A 65 12.19 -6.27 -8.62
C ALA A 65 11.56 -7.69 -8.61
N ALA A 66 10.29 -7.82 -8.20
CA ALA A 66 9.56 -9.08 -8.19
C ALA A 66 9.37 -9.66 -9.61
N VAL A 67 9.04 -8.81 -10.58
CA VAL A 67 8.93 -9.20 -12.00
C VAL A 67 10.29 -9.69 -12.52
N GLN A 68 11.37 -8.96 -12.25
CA GLN A 68 12.72 -9.36 -12.65
C GLN A 68 13.18 -10.65 -11.97
N ALA A 69 12.75 -10.89 -10.74
CA ALA A 69 12.98 -12.13 -9.99
C ALA A 69 12.04 -13.29 -10.39
N ARG A 70 11.11 -13.06 -11.34
CA ARG A 70 10.10 -14.03 -11.80
C ARG A 70 9.18 -14.57 -10.70
N VAL A 71 8.81 -13.69 -9.77
CA VAL A 71 7.82 -14.00 -8.73
C VAL A 71 6.45 -14.23 -9.37
N ARG A 72 5.90 -15.43 -9.18
CA ARG A 72 4.67 -15.87 -9.88
C ARG A 72 3.38 -15.26 -9.33
N ARG A 73 3.38 -14.79 -8.08
CA ARG A 73 2.17 -14.27 -7.42
C ARG A 73 2.53 -13.05 -6.58
N PHE A 74 1.80 -11.96 -6.78
CA PHE A 74 1.99 -10.72 -6.07
C PHE A 74 0.65 -10.16 -5.59
N ALA A 75 0.59 -9.83 -4.31
CA ALA A 75 -0.53 -9.16 -3.70
C ALA A 75 -0.14 -7.72 -3.31
N PRO A 76 -0.61 -6.70 -4.06
CA PRO A 76 -0.35 -5.30 -3.73
C PRO A 76 -1.14 -4.82 -2.51
N ALA A 77 -0.75 -3.66 -1.98
CA ALA A 77 -1.34 -3.02 -0.80
C ALA A 77 -2.68 -2.32 -1.12
N GLU A 78 -3.65 -3.12 -1.56
CA GLU A 78 -4.99 -2.67 -1.95
C GLU A 78 -5.91 -2.41 -0.76
N PHE A 79 -5.62 -3.02 0.40
CA PHE A 79 -6.38 -3.02 1.66
C PHE A 79 -7.28 -1.79 1.84
N GLY A 80 -8.53 -1.91 1.39
CA GLY A 80 -9.47 -0.81 1.27
C GLY A 80 -10.75 -1.23 0.54
N SER A 81 -11.35 -0.30 -0.20
CA SER A 81 -12.52 -0.53 -1.05
C SER A 81 -12.18 -1.32 -2.32
N LEU A 82 -13.21 -1.90 -2.94
CA LEU A 82 -13.11 -2.57 -4.23
C LEU A 82 -12.46 -1.65 -5.27
N PRO A 83 -11.45 -2.11 -6.03
CA PRO A 83 -10.79 -1.27 -7.03
C PRO A 83 -11.73 -0.72 -8.11
N GLN A 84 -12.85 -1.41 -8.37
CA GLN A 84 -13.88 -1.00 -9.33
C GLN A 84 -14.74 0.18 -8.86
N LEU A 85 -14.77 0.45 -7.55
CA LEU A 85 -15.57 1.52 -6.95
C LEU A 85 -14.76 2.81 -6.73
N ARG A 86 -13.51 2.85 -7.18
CA ARG A 86 -12.63 4.01 -6.96
C ARG A 86 -12.85 5.06 -8.04
N THR A 87 -12.79 6.33 -7.63
CA THR A 87 -12.83 7.48 -8.53
C THR A 87 -11.48 7.63 -9.24
N ALA A 88 -11.49 8.16 -10.46
CA ALA A 88 -10.28 8.31 -11.28
C ALA A 88 -9.22 9.24 -10.65
N ASN A 89 -9.66 10.20 -9.84
CA ASN A 89 -8.81 11.14 -9.12
C ASN A 89 -8.92 10.94 -7.61
N ASP A 90 -8.86 9.69 -7.15
CA ASP A 90 -8.83 9.39 -5.72
C ASP A 90 -7.55 9.98 -5.10
N PRO A 91 -7.64 11.03 -4.25
CA PRO A 91 -6.47 11.63 -3.61
C PRO A 91 -5.75 10.63 -2.69
N LEU A 92 -6.44 9.55 -2.30
CA LEU A 92 -5.90 8.47 -1.50
C LEU A 92 -5.39 7.29 -2.34
N ASP A 93 -5.31 7.36 -3.68
CA ASP A 93 -4.88 6.24 -4.52
C ASP A 93 -3.49 5.72 -4.13
N ARG A 94 -2.56 6.63 -3.78
CA ARG A 94 -1.19 6.29 -3.33
C ARG A 94 -0.47 5.30 -4.26
N SER A 95 -0.60 5.53 -5.57
CA SER A 95 -0.01 4.69 -6.62
C SER A 95 -0.59 3.27 -6.69
N ARG A 96 -1.74 2.97 -6.06
CA ARG A 96 -2.41 1.67 -6.20
C ARG A 96 -2.86 1.44 -7.63
N THR A 97 -3.38 2.47 -8.30
CA THR A 97 -3.76 2.36 -9.72
C THR A 97 -2.54 2.09 -10.60
N ALA A 98 -1.41 2.76 -10.35
CA ALA A 98 -0.15 2.49 -11.03
C ALA A 98 0.36 1.06 -10.78
N ALA A 99 0.31 0.58 -9.52
CA ALA A 99 0.71 -0.76 -9.14
C ALA A 99 -0.14 -1.83 -9.85
N ARG A 100 -1.46 -1.65 -9.92
CA ARG A 100 -2.37 -2.55 -10.66
C ARG A 100 -2.05 -2.57 -12.15
N HIS A 101 -1.85 -1.40 -12.76
CA HIS A 101 -1.47 -1.32 -14.17
C HIS A 101 -0.15 -2.04 -14.45
N LEU A 102 0.85 -1.85 -13.59
CA LEU A 102 2.15 -2.51 -13.74
C LEU A 102 2.04 -4.04 -13.61
N LEU A 103 1.26 -4.53 -12.64
CA LEU A 103 1.03 -5.97 -12.48
C LEU A 103 0.20 -6.55 -13.64
N ALA A 104 -0.79 -5.82 -14.14
CA ALA A 104 -1.57 -6.24 -15.30
C ALA A 104 -0.71 -6.31 -16.58
N HIS A 105 0.21 -5.35 -16.76
CA HIS A 105 1.18 -5.36 -17.85
C HIS A 105 2.10 -6.59 -17.81
N HIS A 106 2.42 -7.10 -16.62
CA HIS A 106 3.24 -8.30 -16.43
C HIS A 106 2.44 -9.57 -16.12
N SER A 107 1.14 -9.60 -16.44
CA SER A 107 0.23 -10.72 -16.15
C SER A 107 0.65 -12.05 -16.76
N GLN A 108 1.45 -12.03 -17.84
CA GLN A 108 2.03 -13.23 -18.44
C GLN A 108 3.03 -13.94 -17.52
N TYR A 109 3.67 -13.21 -16.59
CA TYR A 109 4.74 -13.74 -15.72
C TYR A 109 4.36 -13.74 -14.24
N SER A 110 3.46 -12.85 -13.82
CA SER A 110 3.06 -12.68 -12.43
C SER A 110 1.55 -12.53 -12.31
N GLN A 111 0.94 -13.33 -11.43
CA GLN A 111 -0.48 -13.27 -11.13
C GLN A 111 -0.74 -12.23 -10.03
N LEU A 112 -1.68 -11.32 -10.30
CA LEU A 112 -2.19 -10.35 -9.33
C LEU A 112 -3.21 -11.02 -8.40
N THR A 113 -3.09 -10.80 -7.09
CA THR A 113 -4.12 -11.14 -6.10
C THR A 113 -4.38 -9.94 -5.19
N ALA A 114 -5.53 -9.28 -5.35
CA ALA A 114 -5.88 -8.14 -4.51
C ALA A 114 -6.65 -8.59 -3.26
N PHE A 115 -6.21 -8.16 -2.09
CA PHE A 115 -6.98 -8.30 -0.85
C PHE A 115 -7.78 -7.03 -0.58
N VAL A 116 -9.09 -7.19 -0.43
CA VAL A 116 -10.04 -6.09 -0.18
C VAL A 116 -10.66 -6.34 1.18
N CYS A 117 -10.34 -5.50 2.16
CA CYS A 117 -10.77 -5.66 3.55
C CYS A 117 -11.66 -4.52 4.07
N GLY A 118 -12.03 -3.56 3.21
CA GLY A 118 -12.84 -2.42 3.62
C GLY A 118 -12.11 -1.51 4.60
N VAL A 119 -12.81 -1.10 5.66
CA VAL A 119 -12.27 -0.21 6.70
C VAL A 119 -11.71 -1.06 7.84
N LEU A 120 -10.41 -0.88 8.14
CA LEU A 120 -9.77 -1.54 9.27
C LEU A 120 -10.42 -1.13 10.60
N HIS A 121 -10.78 -2.09 11.45
CA HIS A 121 -11.40 -1.81 12.75
C HIS A 121 -10.48 -1.00 13.68
N GLU A 122 -9.16 -1.17 13.55
CA GLU A 122 -8.12 -0.45 14.28
C GLU A 122 -8.19 1.08 14.02
N LYS A 123 -8.90 1.54 13.00
CA LYS A 123 -9.18 2.97 12.79
C LYS A 123 -10.10 3.58 13.84
N PHE A 124 -10.92 2.76 14.50
CA PHE A 124 -11.93 3.20 15.48
C PHE A 124 -11.48 3.06 16.93
N GLN A 125 -10.31 2.49 17.18
CA GLN A 125 -9.77 2.40 18.54
C GLN A 125 -9.23 3.76 19.02
N PRO A 126 -9.19 4.02 20.33
CA PRO A 126 -8.54 5.22 20.87
C PRO A 126 -7.12 5.38 20.34
N GLY A 127 -6.78 6.51 19.74
CA GLY A 127 -5.46 6.72 19.10
C GLY A 127 -5.34 6.18 17.67
N GLY A 128 -6.40 5.61 17.10
CA GLY A 128 -6.52 5.24 15.68
C GLY A 128 -5.46 4.23 15.21
N LEU A 129 -5.07 4.33 13.93
CA LEU A 129 -4.03 3.47 13.36
C LEU A 129 -2.61 3.84 13.82
N ALA A 130 -2.42 5.05 14.36
CA ALA A 130 -1.13 5.49 14.87
C ALA A 130 -0.65 4.62 16.05
N GLN A 131 -1.57 4.19 16.93
CA GLN A 131 -1.24 3.39 18.11
C GLN A 131 -0.59 2.03 17.76
N PRO A 132 -1.11 1.22 16.81
CA PRO A 132 -0.43 0.02 16.32
C PRO A 132 0.70 0.32 15.31
N ARG A 133 1.09 1.60 15.13
CA ARG A 133 2.08 2.06 14.13
C ARG A 133 1.70 1.69 12.69
N ILE A 134 0.39 1.63 12.41
CA ILE A 134 -0.16 1.39 11.09
C ILE A 134 -0.39 2.73 10.40
N GLY A 135 -0.04 2.80 9.12
CA GLY A 135 -0.37 3.96 8.31
C GLY A 135 0.28 5.28 8.72
N ALA A 136 1.41 5.25 9.44
CA ALA A 136 2.16 6.45 9.84
C ALA A 136 2.40 7.41 8.66
N ASN A 137 2.61 6.86 7.45
CA ASN A 137 2.84 7.63 6.23
C ASN A 137 1.59 7.74 5.33
N THR A 138 0.38 7.47 5.84
CA THR A 138 -0.88 7.51 5.07
C THR A 138 -1.65 8.81 5.22
N GLY A 139 -1.33 9.63 6.24
CA GLY A 139 -2.17 10.78 6.63
C GLY A 139 -3.52 10.40 7.24
N LEU A 140 -3.80 9.10 7.39
CA LEU A 140 -5.04 8.53 7.95
C LEU A 140 -4.77 7.79 9.27
N SER A 141 -3.65 8.08 9.92
CA SER A 141 -3.22 7.38 11.13
C SER A 141 -3.96 7.84 12.38
N THR A 142 -4.46 9.07 12.38
CA THR A 142 -5.16 9.67 13.51
C THR A 142 -6.56 9.10 13.70
N GLU A 143 -7.01 9.07 14.94
CA GLU A 143 -8.40 8.76 15.30
C GLU A 143 -9.35 9.73 14.57
N GLY A 144 -10.37 9.20 13.89
CA GLY A 144 -11.31 10.00 13.11
C GLY A 144 -10.76 10.57 11.79
N GLY A 145 -9.49 10.34 11.44
CA GLY A 145 -8.85 10.82 10.20
C GLY A 145 -9.39 10.25 8.88
N TYR A 146 -10.50 9.50 8.93
CA TYR A 146 -11.22 8.93 7.79
C TYR A 146 -12.57 9.60 7.54
N ILE A 147 -13.06 10.44 8.48
CA ILE A 147 -14.21 11.31 8.25
C ILE A 147 -13.67 12.56 7.58
N LEU A 148 -14.17 12.86 6.38
CA LEU A 148 -13.85 14.11 5.69
C LEU A 148 -14.07 15.26 6.68
N ASN A 149 -13.00 15.96 7.05
CA ASN A 149 -13.15 17.16 7.85
C ASN A 149 -13.71 18.25 6.95
N LEU A 150 -15.03 18.37 6.90
CA LEU A 150 -15.70 19.35 6.06
C LEU A 150 -15.22 20.79 6.35
N ARG A 151 -14.72 21.08 7.56
CA ARG A 151 -14.18 22.41 7.89
C ARG A 151 -12.91 22.73 7.09
N SER A 152 -12.08 21.75 6.75
CA SER A 152 -10.91 21.97 5.88
C SER A 152 -11.28 22.05 4.40
N VAL A 153 -12.43 21.50 4.00
CA VAL A 153 -12.95 21.59 2.62
C VAL A 153 -13.53 22.98 2.34
N PHE A 154 -14.09 23.65 3.36
CA PHE A 154 -14.66 24.99 3.23
C PHE A 154 -13.65 26.14 3.37
N THR A 155 -12.35 25.86 3.54
CA THR A 155 -11.33 26.90 3.79
C THR A 155 -10.41 27.20 2.61
N TYR A 156 -10.36 26.35 1.58
CA TYR A 156 -9.55 26.57 0.37
C TYR A 156 -10.32 26.14 -0.89
N ASP A 157 -11.25 27.00 -1.34
CA ASP A 157 -11.43 27.44 -2.73
C ASP A 157 -12.87 27.91 -2.99
N HIS A 158 -12.95 29.19 -3.35
CA HIS A 158 -14.00 29.86 -4.12
C HIS A 158 -15.45 29.60 -3.68
N LEU A 159 -15.89 30.34 -2.67
CA LEU A 159 -17.28 30.77 -2.63
C LEU A 159 -17.60 31.46 -3.97
N PRO A 160 -18.61 31.01 -4.74
CA PRO A 160 -19.12 31.85 -5.82
C PRO A 160 -19.58 33.15 -5.19
N GLN A 161 -18.96 34.26 -5.58
CA GLN A 161 -19.43 35.59 -5.21
C GLN A 161 -20.83 35.75 -5.78
N TYR A 162 -21.86 35.53 -4.95
CA TYR A 162 -23.19 36.03 -5.23
C TYR A 162 -23.14 37.55 -5.07
N GLY A 163 -22.74 38.24 -6.14
CA GLY A 163 -22.97 39.68 -6.26
C GLY A 163 -24.47 39.95 -6.37
N PRO A 164 -24.99 41.04 -5.77
CA PRO A 164 -26.40 41.37 -5.90
C PRO A 164 -26.72 41.61 -7.38
N SER A 165 -27.72 40.91 -7.89
CA SER A 165 -28.30 41.16 -9.21
C SER A 165 -28.72 42.63 -9.29
N ALA A 166 -28.04 43.40 -10.13
CA ALA A 166 -28.46 44.74 -10.50
C ALA A 166 -29.86 44.65 -11.12
N GLY A 167 -30.86 45.13 -10.36
CA GLY A 167 -32.21 45.33 -10.86
C GLY A 167 -32.17 46.36 -11.98
N LEU A 168 -32.59 45.94 -13.16
CA LEU A 168 -32.89 46.80 -14.28
C LEU A 168 -34.22 47.51 -14.00
N LEU A 169 -34.17 48.81 -13.69
CA LEU A 169 -35.19 49.81 -14.02
C LEU A 169 -34.48 51.13 -14.34
#